data_AF-A0A914KEK6-F1
#
_entry.id   AF-A0A914KEK6-F1
#
_cell.length_a   1.000
_cell.length_b   1.000
_cell.length_c   1.000
_cell.angle_alpha   90.00
_cell.angle_beta   90.00
_cell.angle_gamma   90.00
#
_symmetry.space_group_name_H-M   'P 1'
#
loop_
_entity.id
_entity.type
_entity.pdbx_description
1 polymer ?
#
loop_
_entity_poly.entity_id
_entity_poly.type
_entity_poly.pdbx_seq_one_letter_code
_entity_poly.pdbx_strand_id
1 'polypeptide(L)' 'MTKYTFQYFKINGRGGGIRLLMDYLKVPFTDEYIDRDDWLKVKETTPFGQIPVLKFENGFELPETVAIYRYL' A
#
# COMPACT_ATOMS: atom_id res chain seq x y z
N MET A 1 -12.47 13.49 -4.15
CA MET A 1 -11.20 12.85 -4.54
C MET A 1 -11.09 11.57 -3.74
N THR A 2 -10.85 10.43 -4.40
CA THR A 2 -10.62 9.16 -3.70
C THR A 2 -9.36 9.30 -2.85
N LYS A 3 -9.45 9.10 -1.54
CA LYS A 3 -8.27 8.95 -0.69
C LYS A 3 -7.87 7.49 -0.63
N TYR A 4 -6.57 7.26 -0.59
CA TYR A 4 -6.01 5.93 -0.47
C TYR A 4 -5.25 5.77 0.85
N THR A 5 -5.18 4.54 1.35
CA THR A 5 -4.18 4.15 2.35
C THR A 5 -3.21 3.18 1.70
N PHE A 6 -1.93 3.55 1.67
CA PHE A 6 -0.87 2.69 1.16
C PHE A 6 -0.20 1.96 2.32
N GLN A 7 -0.41 0.65 2.41
CA GLN A 7 0.13 -0.17 3.50
C GLN A 7 1.44 -0.84 3.06
N TYR A 8 2.56 -0.52 3.70
CA TYR A 8 3.84 -1.17 3.46
C TYR A 8 4.81 -1.06 4.64
N PHE A 9 5.97 -1.69 4.56
CA PHE A 9 7.05 -1.46 5.53
C PHE A 9 7.58 -0.03 5.44
N LYS A 10 8.17 0.47 6.54
CA LYS A 10 8.89 1.76 6.62
C LYS A 10 10.29 1.68 5.97
N ILE A 11 10.32 1.20 4.72
CA ILE A 11 11.47 1.16 3.83
C ILE A 11 10.98 1.46 2.41
N ASN A 12 11.89 1.77 1.49
CA ASN A 12 11.53 1.93 0.08
C ASN A 12 11.09 0.60 -0.54
N GLY A 13 11.99 -0.38 -0.68
CA GLY A 13 11.63 -1.72 -1.17
C GLY A 13 10.73 -1.70 -2.42
N ARG A 14 9.70 -2.55 -2.45
CA ARG A 14 8.72 -2.59 -3.54
C ARG A 14 7.71 -1.43 -3.52
N GLY A 15 7.58 -0.72 -2.39
CA GLY A 15 6.64 0.39 -2.22
C GLY A 15 7.18 1.78 -2.54
N GLY A 16 8.49 1.95 -2.64
CA GLY A 16 9.13 3.26 -2.80
C GLY A 16 8.74 3.95 -4.11
N GLY A 17 8.74 3.22 -5.22
CA GLY A 17 8.30 3.79 -6.49
C GLY A 17 6.79 4.04 -6.54
N ILE A 18 5.97 3.30 -5.79
CA ILE A 18 4.54 3.55 -5.66
C ILE A 18 4.31 4.89 -4.96
N ARG A 19 4.98 5.14 -3.83
CA ARG A 19 4.91 6.43 -3.12
C ARG A 19 5.31 7.59 -4.03
N LEU A 20 6.43 7.45 -4.75
CA LEU A 20 6.90 8.45 -5.70
C LEU A 20 5.88 8.72 -6.82
N LEU A 21 5.25 7.67 -7.36
CA LEU A 21 4.21 7.82 -8.38
C LEU A 21 2.98 8.55 -7.84
N MET A 22 2.52 8.23 -6.63
CA MET A 22 1.38 8.91 -6.00
C MET A 22 1.66 10.39 -5.74
N ASP A 23 2.86 10.71 -5.23
CA ASP A 23 3.31 12.10 -5.04
C ASP A 23 3.40 12.85 -6.38
N TYR A 24 3.97 12.21 -7.42
CA TYR A 24 4.05 12.77 -8.77
C TYR A 24 2.67 13.09 -9.36
N LEU A 25 1.71 12.18 -9.19
CA LEU A 25 0.32 12.35 -9.62
C LEU A 25 -0.48 13.31 -8.72
N LYS A 26 0.10 13.76 -7.60
CA LYS A 26 -0.55 14.58 -6.56
C LYS A 26 -1.82 13.94 -6.00
N VAL A 27 -1.84 12.61 -5.93
CA VAL A 27 -2.94 11.84 -5.35
C VAL A 27 -2.79 11.84 -3.84
N PRO A 28 -3.78 12.32 -3.06
CA PRO A 28 -3.69 12.31 -1.61
C PRO A 28 -3.79 10.88 -1.07
N PHE A 29 -2.84 10.48 -0.22
CA PHE A 29 -2.84 9.18 0.44
C PHE A 29 -2.27 9.24 1.86
N THR A 30 -2.64 8.26 2.67
CA THR A 30 -2.04 7.99 3.97
C THR A 30 -1.03 6.85 3.83
N ASP A 31 0.22 7.07 4.23
CA ASP A 31 1.24 6.01 4.28
C ASP A 31 1.11 5.26 5.61
N GLU A 32 0.59 4.03 5.56
CA GLU A 32 0.42 3.14 6.70
C GLU A 32 1.67 2.25 6.81
N TYR A 33 2.52 2.53 7.80
CA TYR A 33 3.70 1.72 8.05
C TYR A 33 3.39 0.52 8.94
N ILE A 34 3.77 -0.66 8.46
CA ILE A 34 3.75 -1.89 9.26
C ILE A 34 5.13 -2.11 9.87
N ASP A 35 5.18 -2.26 11.19
CA ASP A 35 6.39 -2.71 11.89
C ASP A 35 6.66 -4.19 11.57
N ARG A 36 7.93 -4.57 11.48
CA ARG A 36 8.33 -5.96 11.24
C ARG A 36 7.92 -6.86 12.41
N ASP A 37 7.88 -6.35 13.63
CA ASP A 37 7.51 -7.13 14.82
C ASP A 37 6.01 -7.47 14.82
N ASP A 38 5.17 -6.61 14.23
CA ASP A 38 3.73 -6.85 14.08
C ASP A 38 3.35 -7.51 12.76
N TRP A 39 4.31 -7.71 11.84
CA TRP A 39 4.05 -8.24 10.50
C TRP A 39 3.32 -9.59 10.54
N LEU A 40 3.68 -10.50 11.43
CA LEU A 40 3.03 -11.82 11.50
C LEU A 40 1.53 -11.72 11.80
N LYS A 41 1.12 -10.76 12.63
CA LYS A 41 -0.30 -10.51 12.95
C LYS A 41 -1.03 -9.88 11.76
N VAL A 42 -0.39 -8.92 11.10
CA VAL A 42 -0.97 -8.19 9.96
C VAL A 42 -1.03 -9.07 8.71
N LYS A 43 -0.07 -9.98 8.52
CA LYS A 43 0.01 -10.85 7.34
C LYS A 43 -1.29 -11.60 7.09
N GLU A 44 -1.91 -12.14 8.15
CA GLU A 44 -3.16 -12.90 8.06
C GLU A 44 -4.35 -12.05 7.60
N THR A 45 -4.28 -10.73 7.77
CA THR A 45 -5.33 -9.80 7.33
C THR A 45 -5.14 -9.29 5.89
N THR A 46 -4.01 -9.59 5.25
CA THR A 46 -3.73 -9.13 3.88
C THR A 46 -4.28 -10.11 2.83
N PRO A 47 -4.73 -9.65 1.65
CA PRO A 47 -5.42 -10.51 0.68
C PRO A 47 -4.63 -11.76 0.26
N PHE A 48 -3.31 -11.62 0.09
CA PHE A 48 -2.41 -12.69 -0.34
C PHE A 48 -1.29 -12.99 0.65
N GLY A 49 -1.42 -12.57 1.92
CA GLY A 49 -0.35 -12.78 2.91
C GLY A 49 0.92 -11.97 2.61
N GLN A 50 0.79 -10.84 1.91
CA GLN A 50 1.87 -10.02 1.38
C GLN A 50 1.49 -8.54 1.38
N ILE A 51 2.51 -7.68 1.44
CA ILE A 51 2.42 -6.23 1.23
C ILE A 51 3.45 -5.83 0.16
N PRO A 52 3.21 -4.78 -0.65
CA PRO A 52 2.26 -3.68 -0.43
C PRO A 52 0.80 -3.98 -0.78
N VAL A 53 -0.11 -3.25 -0.13
CA VAL A 53 -1.56 -3.21 -0.42
C VAL A 53 -2.02 -1.75 -0.50
N LEU A 54 -2.78 -1.41 -1.55
CA LEU A 54 -3.46 -0.13 -1.69
C LEU A 54 -4.93 -0.28 -1.29
N LYS A 55 -5.35 0.40 -0.22
CA LYS A 55 -6.71 0.35 0.31
C LYS A 55 -7.53 1.55 -0.11
N PHE A 56 -8.79 1.31 -0.43
CA PHE A 56 -9.76 2.30 -0.87
C PHE A 56 -10.75 2.60 0.26
N GLU A 57 -11.32 3.81 0.28
CA GLU A 57 -12.32 4.20 1.30
C GLU A 57 -13.57 3.30 1.33
N ASN A 58 -13.92 2.68 0.20
CA ASN A 58 -15.05 1.75 0.11
C ASN A 58 -14.74 0.34 0.65
N GLY A 59 -13.54 0.11 1.19
CA GLY A 59 -13.12 -1.19 1.71
C GLY A 59 -12.51 -2.13 0.68
N PHE A 60 -12.38 -1.72 -0.59
CA PHE A 60 -11.65 -2.52 -1.57
C PHE A 60 -10.13 -2.47 -1.30
N GLU A 61 -9.46 -3.62 -1.45
CA GLU A 61 -8.01 -3.74 -1.28
C GLU A 61 -7.37 -4.26 -2.57
N LEU A 62 -6.38 -3.52 -3.07
CA LEU A 62 -5.59 -3.88 -4.24
C LEU A 62 -4.18 -4.34 -3.79
N PRO A 63 -3.92 -5.65 -3.72
CA PRO A 63 -2.57 -6.16 -3.46
C PRO A 63 -1.69 -6.10 -4.72
N GLU A 64 -0.42 -6.48 -4.55
CA GLU A 64 0.61 -6.61 -5.60
C GLU A 64 1.14 -5.31 -6.20
N THR A 65 2.47 -5.21 -6.18
CA THR A 65 3.20 -4.01 -6.61
C THR A 65 2.91 -3.61 -8.05
N VAL A 66 2.91 -4.57 -8.98
CA VAL A 66 2.71 -4.31 -10.42
C VAL A 66 1.24 -3.95 -10.71
N ALA A 67 0.30 -4.52 -9.98
CA ALA A 67 -1.12 -4.18 -10.12
C ALA A 67 -1.38 -2.75 -9.65
N ILE A 68 -0.80 -2.36 -8.51
CA ILE A 68 -0.88 -0.99 -7.98
C ILE A 68 -0.27 0.01 -8.99
N TYR A 69 0.91 -0.26 -9.55
CA TYR A 69 1.52 0.62 -10.57
C TYR A 69 0.67 0.79 -11.83
N ARG A 70 -0.07 -0.23 -12.24
CA ARG A 70 -0.90 -0.15 -13.44
C ARG A 70 -2.20 0.61 -13.19
N TYR A 71 -2.68 0.56 -11.96
CA TYR A 71 -3.91 1.22 -11.54
C TYR A 71 -3.72 2.73 -11.33
N LEU A 72 -2.62 3.11 -10.66
CA LEU A 72 -2.24 4.50 -10.39
C LEU A 72 -1.76 5.20 -11.66
#